data_AF-F6UY37-F1
#
_entry.id   AF-F6UY37-F1
#
_cell.length_a   1.000
_cell.length_b   1.000
_cell.length_c   1.000
_cell.angle_alpha   90.00
_cell.angle_beta   90.00
_cell.angle_gamma   90.00
#
_symmetry.space_group_name_H-M   'P 1'
#
loop_
_entity.id
_entity.type
_entity.pdbx_description
1 polymer ?
#
loop_
_entity_poly.entity_id
_entity_poly.type
_entity_poly.pdbx_seq_one_letter_code
_entity_poly.pdbx_strand_id
1 'polypeptide(L)'
;MSRVQVPCHIKGAVALQVGDVRTVQGRPGVLVIDVTFPTAGPFELQEITFKNYYTAFLSIRVRQLGSPNHSPNKWITCLRDYCLMPNPHNEEGAQEYVSLYKHQMLCNLEKVLELRLILRQPSPLWLNFTLEELQFFQHGPQVGDFFLMEDQNYQIRSIMFVLGIVLDYKLNSLKEQ
;
A
#
# COMPACT_ATOMS: atom_id res chain seq x y z
N MET A 1 -11.02 -7.94 -13.14
CA MET A 1 -11.11 -6.61 -12.48
C MET A 1 -9.80 -5.90 -12.70
N SER A 2 -9.81 -4.65 -13.17
CA SER A 2 -8.58 -3.88 -13.37
C SER A 2 -7.98 -3.49 -12.01
N ARG A 3 -6.65 -3.49 -11.88
CA ARG A 3 -5.93 -2.98 -10.70
C ARG A 3 -5.20 -1.70 -11.11
N VAL A 4 -5.16 -0.71 -10.23
CA VAL A 4 -4.49 0.56 -10.48
C VAL A 4 -3.38 0.74 -9.46
N GLN A 5 -2.17 1.03 -9.94
CA GLN A 5 -1.03 1.32 -9.08
C GLN A 5 -1.24 2.66 -8.37
N VAL A 6 -0.99 2.69 -7.07
CA VAL A 6 -1.13 3.87 -6.23
C VAL A 6 0.24 4.57 -6.12
N PRO A 7 0.35 5.86 -6.50
CA PRO A 7 1.56 6.64 -6.27
C PRO A 7 1.88 6.70 -4.78
N CYS A 8 3.12 6.37 -4.42
CA CYS A 8 3.56 6.34 -3.03
C CYS A 8 4.93 6.97 -2.87
N HIS A 9 5.23 7.38 -1.64
CA HIS A 9 6.54 7.82 -1.22
C HIS A 9 7.06 6.86 -0.15
N ILE A 10 8.14 6.16 -0.49
CA ILE A 10 8.81 5.17 0.36
C ILE A 10 9.93 5.89 1.11
N LYS A 11 9.84 5.94 2.44
CA LYS A 11 10.94 6.45 3.27
C LYS A 11 12.06 5.41 3.32
N GLY A 12 13.31 5.85 3.40
CA GLY A 12 14.46 4.96 3.52
C GLY A 12 14.33 4.01 4.73
N ALA A 13 14.81 2.77 4.56
CA ALA A 13 14.74 1.76 5.61
C ALA A 13 15.52 2.20 6.86
N VAL A 14 14.86 2.18 8.01
CA VAL A 14 15.46 2.54 9.31
C VAL A 14 15.71 1.29 10.13
N ALA A 15 16.95 1.14 10.56
CA ALA A 15 17.38 0.12 11.49
C ALA A 15 16.80 0.31 12.89
N LEU A 16 16.13 -0.71 13.43
CA LEU A 16 15.79 -0.72 14.86
C LEU A 16 16.92 -1.38 15.65
N GLN A 17 17.51 -0.62 16.58
CA GLN A 17 18.46 -1.13 17.56
C GLN A 17 17.82 -1.04 18.95
N VAL A 18 17.96 -2.10 19.74
CA VAL A 18 17.49 -2.15 21.12
C VAL A 18 18.71 -2.39 22.01
N GLY A 19 19.19 -1.35 22.70
CA GLY A 19 20.34 -1.45 23.62
C GLY A 19 21.15 -0.16 23.77
N ASP A 20 21.91 -0.05 24.86
CA ASP A 20 22.86 1.04 25.11
C ASP A 20 24.12 0.83 24.23
N VAL A 21 24.63 1.92 23.65
CA VAL A 21 25.51 1.98 22.46
C VAL A 21 26.92 1.37 22.68
N ARG A 22 27.18 0.72 23.82
CA ARG A 22 28.54 0.40 24.28
C ARG A 22 28.97 -1.06 24.24
N THR A 23 28.13 -2.00 23.80
CA THR A 23 28.58 -3.38 23.63
C THR A 23 27.91 -4.07 22.46
N VAL A 24 28.77 -4.69 21.64
CA VAL A 24 28.49 -5.59 20.51
C VAL A 24 28.22 -4.88 19.18
N GLN A 25 28.99 -5.31 18.17
CA GLN A 25 28.83 -5.07 16.73
C GLN A 25 27.50 -5.66 16.18
N GLY A 26 26.39 -5.46 16.92
CA GLY A 26 25.07 -6.02 16.65
C GLY A 26 24.38 -5.22 15.57
N ARG A 27 24.52 -5.66 14.32
CA ARG A 27 23.76 -5.11 13.21
C ARG A 27 22.27 -5.38 13.42
N PRO A 28 21.39 -4.47 13.00
CA PRO A 28 19.96 -4.56 13.24
C PRO A 28 19.38 -5.76 12.47
N GLY A 29 18.94 -6.80 13.17
CA GLY A 29 18.13 -7.88 12.56
C GLY A 29 16.70 -7.44 12.21
N VAL A 30 16.38 -6.14 12.36
CA VAL A 30 15.07 -5.56 12.09
C VAL A 30 15.22 -4.22 11.37
N LEU A 31 14.54 -4.08 10.22
CA LEU A 31 14.41 -2.82 9.50
C LEU A 31 12.95 -2.40 9.42
N VAL A 32 12.72 -1.09 9.35
CA VAL A 32 11.38 -0.51 9.20
C VAL A 32 11.36 0.38 7.97
N ILE A 33 10.40 0.13 7.07
CA ILE A 33 10.12 0.97 5.92
C ILE A 33 8.74 1.59 6.11
N ASP A 34 8.70 2.91 6.18
CA ASP A 34 7.45 3.67 6.24
C ASP A 34 7.07 4.14 4.84
N VAL A 35 5.81 3.95 4.47
CA VAL A 35 5.25 4.35 3.18
C VAL A 35 4.10 5.30 3.40
N THR A 36 4.11 6.40 2.65
CA THR A 36 3.08 7.45 2.69
C THR A 36 2.48 7.63 1.30
N PHE A 37 1.20 8.01 1.25
CA PHE A 37 0.45 8.15 0.00
C PHE A 37 -0.07 9.59 -0.17
N PRO A 38 0.82 10.56 -0.48
CA PRO A 38 0.47 11.99 -0.42
C PRO A 38 -0.59 12.41 -1.44
N THR A 39 -0.63 11.75 -2.60
CA THR A 39 -1.50 12.13 -3.73
C THR A 39 -2.80 11.31 -3.79
N ALA A 40 -2.91 10.21 -3.06
CA ALA A 40 -3.98 9.23 -3.25
C ALA A 40 -5.23 9.46 -2.39
N GLY A 41 -5.17 10.35 -1.38
CA GLY A 41 -6.20 10.40 -0.34
C GLY A 41 -6.35 9.06 0.40
N PRO A 42 -7.35 8.90 1.29
CA PRO A 42 -7.67 7.60 1.86
C PRO A 42 -8.16 6.65 0.75
N PHE A 43 -7.49 5.52 0.59
CA PHE A 43 -7.83 4.54 -0.44
C PHE A 43 -7.90 3.12 0.11
N GLU A 44 -8.50 2.24 -0.69
CA GLU A 44 -8.62 0.83 -0.39
C GLU A 44 -7.45 0.02 -0.98
N LEU A 45 -6.54 -0.44 -0.12
CA LEU A 45 -5.39 -1.24 -0.54
C LEU A 45 -5.82 -2.69 -0.83
N GLN A 46 -5.56 -3.15 -2.06
CA GLN A 46 -5.92 -4.48 -2.54
C GLN A 46 -4.75 -5.44 -2.61
N GLU A 47 -3.60 -4.95 -3.06
CA GLU A 47 -2.43 -5.77 -3.29
C GLU A 47 -1.15 -4.97 -3.02
N ILE A 48 -0.17 -5.64 -2.42
CA ILE A 48 1.20 -5.15 -2.26
C ILE A 48 2.08 -6.13 -3.02
N THR A 49 2.90 -5.64 -3.94
CA THR A 49 3.89 -6.47 -4.63
C THR A 49 5.29 -5.96 -4.34
N PHE A 50 6.25 -6.86 -4.27
CA PHE A 50 7.65 -6.52 -4.07
C PHE A 50 8.52 -7.71 -4.47
N LYS A 51 9.80 -7.43 -4.69
CA LYS A 51 10.84 -8.45 -4.74
C LYS A 51 11.48 -8.54 -3.35
N ASN A 52 11.50 -9.74 -2.79
CA ASN A 52 12.23 -9.96 -1.54
C ASN A 52 13.73 -9.74 -1.80
N TYR A 53 14.43 -9.17 -0.83
CA TYR A 53 15.89 -9.13 -0.82
C TYR A 53 16.37 -9.57 0.55
N TYR A 54 16.48 -10.89 0.74
CA TYR A 54 16.98 -11.54 1.95
C TYR A 54 16.21 -11.18 3.23
N THR A 55 14.94 -10.77 3.16
CA THR A 55 14.09 -10.60 4.35
C THR A 55 13.44 -11.94 4.69
N ALA A 56 13.59 -12.41 5.93
CA ALA A 56 13.00 -13.68 6.36
C ALA A 56 11.53 -13.56 6.78
N PHE A 57 11.19 -12.50 7.52
CA PHE A 57 9.83 -12.26 7.99
C PHE A 57 9.40 -10.83 7.74
N LEU A 58 8.13 -10.67 7.36
CA LEU A 58 7.48 -9.39 7.12
C LEU A 58 6.26 -9.23 8.03
N SER A 59 6.24 -8.13 8.79
CA SER A 59 5.02 -7.65 9.43
C SER A 59 4.59 -6.34 8.80
N ILE A 60 3.29 -6.12 8.64
CA ILE A 60 2.73 -4.90 8.08
C ILE A 60 1.81 -4.26 9.10
N ARG A 61 2.01 -2.97 9.33
CA ARG A 61 1.10 -2.12 10.09
C ARG A 61 0.57 -1.02 9.21
N VAL A 62 -0.65 -0.60 9.49
CA VAL A 62 -1.34 0.45 8.77
C VAL A 62 -1.83 1.53 9.73
N ARG A 63 -1.75 2.78 9.30
CA ARG A 63 -2.50 3.89 9.89
C ARG A 63 -3.61 4.26 8.93
N GLN A 64 -4.83 4.30 9.46
CA GLN A 64 -6.02 4.58 8.67
C GLN A 64 -6.65 5.89 9.12
N LEU A 65 -7.41 6.51 8.22
CA LEU A 65 -8.26 7.63 8.60
C LEU A 65 -9.29 7.10 9.60
N GLY A 66 -9.26 7.65 10.82
CA GLY A 66 -10.09 7.18 11.92
C GLY A 66 -11.57 7.16 11.58
N SER A 67 -12.25 6.08 11.95
CA SER A 67 -13.69 6.14 12.23
C SER A 67 -13.90 7.08 13.43
N PRO A 68 -14.99 7.87 13.51
CA PRO A 68 -15.22 8.85 14.57
C PRO A 68 -15.05 8.34 16.02
N ASN A 69 -15.09 7.01 16.24
CA ASN A 69 -14.92 6.37 17.55
C ASN A 69 -13.49 5.88 17.85
N HIS A 70 -12.52 6.06 16.95
CA HIS A 70 -11.13 5.63 17.15
C HIS A 70 -10.15 6.79 17.06
N SER A 71 -9.11 6.75 17.89
CA SER A 71 -8.05 7.76 17.85
C SER A 71 -7.42 7.78 16.45
N PRO A 72 -7.34 8.93 15.78
CA PRO A 72 -6.94 9.06 14.38
C PRO A 72 -5.48 8.66 14.08
N ASN A 73 -4.73 8.23 15.10
CA ASN A 73 -3.29 7.96 15.03
C ASN A 73 -2.90 6.54 15.46
N LYS A 74 -3.84 5.60 15.59
CA LYS A 74 -3.53 4.23 16.01
C LYS A 74 -2.97 3.41 14.85
N TRP A 75 -1.79 2.82 15.06
CA TRP A 75 -1.23 1.79 14.18
C TRP A 75 -1.94 0.44 14.42
N ILE A 76 -2.41 -0.18 13.35
CA ILE A 76 -3.07 -1.49 13.37
C ILE A 76 -2.17 -2.50 12.66
N THR A 77 -1.94 -3.67 13.26
CA THR A 77 -1.17 -4.73 12.60
C THR A 77 -2.09 -5.52 11.68
N CYS A 78 -1.83 -5.47 10.37
CA CYS A 78 -2.62 -6.15 9.34
C CYS A 78 -1.94 -7.44 8.86
N LEU A 79 -0.63 -7.58 9.04
CA LEU A 79 0.10 -8.81 8.77
C LEU A 79 1.18 -8.98 9.84
N ARG A 80 1.35 -10.19 10.35
CA ARG A 80 2.32 -10.47 11.42
C ARG A 80 3.20 -11.65 11.01
N ASP A 81 4.52 -11.42 11.08
CA ASP A 81 5.58 -12.40 10.89
C ASP A 81 5.34 -13.32 9.68
N TYR A 82 4.89 -12.75 8.55
CA TYR A 82 4.72 -13.49 7.31
C TYR A 82 6.06 -14.02 6.83
N CYS A 83 6.17 -15.33 6.65
CA CYS A 83 7.39 -16.02 6.28
C CYS A 83 7.66 -15.83 4.78
N LEU A 84 8.76 -15.14 4.47
CA LEU A 84 9.27 -14.94 3.11
C LEU A 84 10.43 -15.90 2.78
N MET A 85 11.13 -16.39 3.80
CA MET A 85 12.18 -17.39 3.67
C MET A 85 11.86 -18.55 4.61
N PRO A 86 11.57 -19.76 4.10
CA PRO A 86 11.27 -20.94 4.93
C PRO A 86 12.40 -21.26 5.91
N ASN A 87 13.64 -21.08 5.47
CA ASN A 87 14.82 -21.13 6.31
C ASN A 87 15.59 -19.81 6.22
N PRO A 88 15.62 -18.99 7.28
CA PRO A 88 16.33 -17.72 7.28
C PRO A 88 17.83 -17.80 6.98
N HIS A 89 18.46 -18.98 7.08
CA HIS A 89 19.89 -19.16 6.82
C HIS A 89 20.22 -19.56 5.37
N ASN A 90 19.21 -19.85 4.56
CA ASN A 90 19.37 -20.26 3.16
C ASN A 90 18.85 -19.17 2.21
N GLU A 91 19.12 -19.29 0.90
CA GLU A 91 18.69 -18.29 -0.10
C GLU A 91 17.28 -18.55 -0.66
N GLU A 92 16.63 -19.63 -0.26
CA GLU A 92 15.27 -19.97 -0.72
C GLU A 92 14.27 -18.88 -0.32
N GLY A 93 13.56 -18.34 -1.32
CA GLY A 93 12.63 -17.21 -1.16
C GLY A 93 13.31 -15.84 -1.01
N ALA A 94 14.64 -15.77 -0.92
CA ALA A 94 15.37 -14.52 -0.64
C ALA A 94 15.29 -13.47 -1.76
N GLN A 95 15.07 -13.90 -3.01
CA GLN A 95 14.99 -13.02 -4.19
C GLN A 95 13.69 -13.19 -4.99
N GLU A 96 12.65 -13.73 -4.36
CA GLU A 96 11.38 -14.03 -5.03
C GLU A 96 10.47 -12.80 -5.12
N TYR A 97 9.69 -12.73 -6.22
CA TYR A 97 8.60 -11.77 -6.34
C TYR A 97 7.37 -12.25 -5.58
N VAL A 98 6.89 -11.44 -4.65
CA VAL A 98 5.77 -11.77 -3.77
C VAL A 98 4.64 -10.78 -3.98
N SER A 99 3.42 -11.31 -4.08
CA SER A 99 2.16 -10.55 -4.06
C SER A 99 1.39 -10.88 -2.78
N LEU A 100 1.09 -9.86 -1.98
CA LEU A 100 0.25 -9.95 -0.80
C LEU A 100 -1.10 -9.29 -1.08
N TYR A 101 -2.18 -10.05 -0.94
CA TYR A 101 -3.53 -9.61 -1.22
C TYR A 101 -4.30 -9.22 0.05
N LYS A 102 -5.31 -8.36 -0.11
CA LYS A 102 -6.20 -7.90 0.97
C LYS A 102 -6.75 -9.05 1.82
N HIS A 103 -7.14 -10.17 1.22
CA HIS A 103 -7.73 -11.30 1.95
C HIS A 103 -6.75 -12.03 2.89
N GLN A 104 -5.43 -11.84 2.73
CA GLN A 104 -4.41 -12.38 3.63
C GLN A 104 -4.21 -11.50 4.88
N MET A 105 -4.85 -10.34 4.92
CA MET A 105 -4.65 -9.32 5.97
C MET A 105 -5.67 -9.49 7.11
N LEU A 106 -5.21 -9.27 8.33
CA LEU A 106 -5.98 -9.42 9.57
C LEU A 106 -6.93 -8.25 9.86
N CYS A 107 -6.86 -7.16 9.09
CA CYS A 107 -7.74 -6.00 9.27
C CYS A 107 -8.23 -5.46 7.92
N ASN A 108 -9.27 -4.63 7.98
CA ASN A 108 -9.77 -3.93 6.80
C ASN A 108 -8.73 -2.93 6.30
N LEU A 109 -8.68 -2.70 4.98
CA LEU A 109 -7.71 -1.86 4.30
C LEU A 109 -8.36 -0.72 3.49
N GLU A 110 -9.57 -0.27 3.86
CA GLU A 110 -10.38 0.70 3.10
C GLU A 110 -9.93 2.17 3.12
N LYS A 111 -9.24 2.60 4.18
CA LYS A 111 -8.88 4.03 4.37
C LYS A 111 -7.42 4.20 4.74
N VAL A 112 -6.53 3.60 3.97
CA VAL A 112 -5.08 3.61 4.24
C VAL A 112 -4.52 5.02 4.05
N LEU A 113 -3.77 5.50 5.05
CA LEU A 113 -3.02 6.76 4.99
C LEU A 113 -1.51 6.53 4.99
N GLU A 114 -1.06 5.61 5.83
CA GLU A 114 0.34 5.23 5.95
C GLU A 114 0.47 3.73 6.16
N LEU A 115 1.55 3.15 5.65
CA LEU A 115 1.97 1.79 5.93
C LEU A 115 3.33 1.78 6.58
N ARG A 116 3.55 0.76 7.40
CA ARG A 116 4.82 0.46 8.03
C ARG A 116 5.12 -1.02 7.81
N LEU A 117 6.13 -1.28 7.00
CA LEU A 117 6.68 -2.61 6.76
C LEU A 117 7.80 -2.84 7.78
N ILE A 118 7.70 -3.90 8.57
CA ILE A 118 8.70 -4.29 9.57
C ILE A 118 9.34 -5.57 9.05
N LEU A 119 10.58 -5.44 8.60
CA LEU A 119 11.38 -6.50 8.03
C LEU A 119 12.22 -7.12 9.13
N ARG A 120 12.28 -8.45 9.20
CA ARG A 120 13.13 -9.16 10.15
C ARG A 120 13.99 -10.18 9.45
N GLN A 121 15.24 -10.24 9.87
CA GLN A 121 16.21 -11.23 9.42
C GLN A 121 17.00 -11.72 10.64
N PRO A 122 16.66 -12.91 11.18
CA PRO A 122 17.35 -13.47 12.34
C PRO A 122 18.72 -14.08 12.00
N SER A 123 18.98 -14.40 10.72
CA SER A 123 20.25 -14.97 10.31
C SER A 123 21.35 -13.90 10.30
N PRO A 124 22.51 -14.16 10.93
CA PRO A 124 23.64 -13.24 10.92
C PRO A 124 24.36 -13.21 9.56
N LEU A 125 24.05 -14.14 8.65
CA LEU A 125 24.68 -14.25 7.33
C LEU A 125 24.24 -13.10 6.39
N TRP A 126 23.00 -12.63 6.54
CA TRP A 126 22.40 -11.65 5.65
C TRP A 126 22.52 -10.24 6.23
N LEU A 127 23.65 -9.59 5.93
CA LEU A 127 23.99 -8.28 6.47
C LEU A 127 23.20 -7.14 5.82
N ASN A 128 22.74 -7.35 4.59
CA ASN A 128 21.90 -6.43 3.84
C ASN A 128 20.62 -7.18 3.49
N PHE A 129 19.48 -6.70 3.99
CA PHE A 129 18.17 -7.20 3.63
C PHE A 129 17.22 -6.02 3.46
N THR A 130 16.27 -6.14 2.55
CA THR A 130 15.24 -5.13 2.30
C THR A 130 14.11 -5.76 1.47
N LEU A 131 13.18 -4.93 1.00
CA LEU A 131 12.28 -5.23 -0.11
C LEU A 131 12.60 -4.28 -1.26
N GLU A 132 12.70 -4.83 -2.47
CA GLU A 132 12.91 -4.09 -3.72
C GLU A 132 11.60 -3.99 -4.51
N GLU A 133 11.52 -3.03 -5.44
CA GLU A 133 10.40 -2.93 -6.40
C GLU A 133 9.01 -2.91 -5.73
N LEU A 134 8.91 -2.28 -4.55
CA LEU A 134 7.67 -2.13 -3.79
C LEU A 134 6.61 -1.35 -4.58
N GLN A 135 5.47 -1.98 -4.78
CA GLN A 135 4.31 -1.40 -5.46
C GLN A 135 3.03 -1.71 -4.67
N PHE A 136 2.08 -0.78 -4.74
CA PHE A 136 0.81 -0.85 -4.05
C PHE A 136 -0.31 -0.66 -5.05
N PHE A 137 -1.35 -1.48 -4.97
CA PHE A 137 -2.47 -1.46 -5.90
C PHE A 137 -3.80 -1.35 -5.17
N GLN A 138 -4.71 -0.61 -5.79
CA GLN A 138 -6.11 -0.53 -5.42
C GLN A 138 -6.99 -1.12 -6.52
N HIS A 139 -8.29 -1.27 -6.24
CA HIS A 139 -9.26 -1.58 -7.28
C HIS A 139 -9.24 -0.48 -8.34
N GLY A 140 -9.14 -0.89 -9.61
CA GLY A 140 -9.34 0.02 -10.72
C GLY A 140 -10.80 0.46 -10.81
N PRO A 141 -11.08 1.56 -11.52
CA PRO A 141 -12.44 2.06 -11.70
C PRO A 141 -13.33 0.93 -12.23
N GLN A 142 -14.42 0.66 -11.51
CA GLN A 142 -15.44 -0.24 -12.03
C GLN A 142 -16.09 0.45 -13.22
N VAL A 143 -16.57 -0.31 -14.21
CA VAL A 143 -17.24 0.24 -15.41
C VAL A 143 -18.47 1.11 -15.07
N GLY A 144 -18.96 1.05 -13.82
CA GLY A 144 -20.03 1.91 -13.28
C GLY A 144 -19.58 3.17 -12.50
N ASP A 145 -18.28 3.35 -12.19
CA ASP A 145 -17.78 4.49 -11.40
C ASP A 145 -17.46 5.73 -12.28
N PHE A 146 -18.03 5.80 -13.48
CA PHE A 146 -18.09 7.03 -14.26
C PHE A 146 -19.02 8.03 -13.57
N PHE A 147 -18.52 8.71 -12.54
CA PHE A 147 -19.28 9.69 -11.80
C PHE A 147 -19.25 11.05 -12.49
N LEU A 148 -20.44 11.60 -12.63
CA LEU A 148 -20.74 12.93 -13.15
C LEU A 148 -20.00 13.98 -12.30
N MET A 149 -19.16 14.80 -12.92
CA MET A 149 -18.76 16.07 -12.32
C MET A 149 -19.88 17.09 -12.58
N GLU A 150 -20.52 17.57 -11.52
CA GLU A 150 -21.35 18.78 -11.59
C GLU A 150 -20.42 20.00 -11.64
N ASP A 151 -20.28 20.58 -12.82
CA ASP A 151 -19.74 21.93 -12.95
C ASP A 151 -20.74 22.96 -12.37
N GLN A 152 -20.22 24.11 -11.93
CA GLN A 152 -20.96 25.29 -11.42
C GLN A 152 -22.00 25.88 -12.39
N ASN A 153 -22.23 25.24 -13.54
CA ASN A 153 -23.10 25.69 -14.63
C ASN A 153 -24.26 24.72 -14.93
N TYR A 154 -24.56 23.76 -14.05
CA TYR A 154 -25.64 22.76 -14.21
C TYR A 154 -25.56 21.93 -15.50
N GLN A 155 -24.36 21.71 -16.02
CA GLN A 155 -24.14 20.88 -17.20
C GLN A 155 -23.58 19.52 -16.76
N ILE A 156 -24.36 18.46 -16.91
CA ILE A 156 -23.91 17.10 -16.61
C ILE A 156 -23.00 16.61 -17.75
N ARG A 157 -21.70 16.44 -17.50
CA ARG A 157 -20.78 15.81 -18.44
C ARG A 157 -20.49 14.37 -18.04
N SER A 158 -21.03 13.42 -18.80
CA SER A 158 -20.57 12.03 -18.79
C SER A 158 -19.26 11.94 -19.57
N ILE A 159 -18.12 12.03 -18.89
CA ILE A 159 -16.83 11.75 -19.54
C ILE A 159 -16.73 10.23 -19.62
N MET A 160 -16.88 9.56 -20.77
CA MET A 160 -16.51 8.14 -20.91
C MET A 160 -15.05 8.05 -21.41
N PHE A 161 -14.17 7.47 -20.60
CA PHE A 161 -12.73 7.32 -20.89
C PHE A 161 -12.36 5.98 -21.55
N VAL A 162 -13.28 5.35 -22.29
CA VAL A 162 -12.95 4.15 -23.07
C VAL A 162 -13.16 4.47 -24.55
N LEU A 163 -12.06 4.41 -25.32
CA LEU A 163 -11.91 4.66 -26.77
C LEU A 163 -11.75 6.12 -27.29
N GLY A 164 -11.53 7.12 -26.43
CA GLY A 164 -11.10 8.44 -26.91
C GLY A 164 -12.18 9.22 -27.68
N ILE A 165 -13.46 9.03 -27.33
CA ILE A 165 -14.57 9.84 -27.83
C ILE A 165 -15.18 10.59 -26.65
N VAL A 166 -15.07 11.92 -26.66
CA VAL A 166 -15.87 12.80 -25.78
C VAL A 166 -17.25 12.95 -26.43
N LEU A 167 -18.29 12.40 -25.82
CA LEU A 167 -19.68 12.65 -26.24
C LEU A 167 -20.26 13.76 -25.36
N ASP A 168 -20.33 14.98 -25.88
CA ASP A 168 -21.07 16.09 -25.26
C ASP A 168 -22.58 15.88 -25.53
N TYR A 169 -23.36 15.57 -24.50
CA TYR A 169 -24.82 15.62 -24.57
C TYR A 169 -25.32 16.95 -24.02
N LYS A 170 -25.90 17.78 -24.90
CA LYS A 170 -26.63 18.99 -24.50
C LYS A 170 -28.09 18.62 -24.31
N LEU A 171 -28.54 18.45 -23.06
CA LEU A 171 -29.97 18.39 -22.77
C LEU A 171 -30.55 19.78 -23.05
N ASN A 172 -31.16 19.95 -24.22
CA ASN A 172 -32.01 21.11 -24.47
C ASN A 172 -33.20 21.01 -23.50
N SER A 173 -33.20 21.91 -22.52
CA SER A 173 -34.33 22.20 -21.67
C SER A 173 -35.58 22.36 -22.54
N LEU A 174 -36.51 21.41 -22.42
CA LEU A 174 -37.88 21.58 -22.86
C LEU A 174 -38.48 22.71 -22.03
N LYS A 175 -38.44 23.92 -22.57
CA LYS A 175 -39.40 24.98 -22.29
C LYS A 175 -39.99 25.43 -23.61
N GLU A 176 -40.87 24.61 -24.15
CA GLU A 176 -41.94 25.08 -25.01
C GLU A 176 -43.25 25.04 -24.21
N GLN A 177 -43.82 26.24 -24.08
CA GLN A 177 -45.18 26.62 -23.69
C GLN A 177 -45.53 26.64 -22.19
#